data_AF-A0A3N5ENP9-F1
#
_entry.id   AF-A0A3N5ENP9-F1
#
_cell.length_a   1.000
_cell.length_b   1.000
_cell.length_c   1.000
_cell.angle_alpha   90.00
_cell.angle_beta   90.00
_cell.angle_gamma   90.00
#
_symmetry.space_group_name_H-M   'P 1'
#
loop_
_entity.id
_entity.type
_entity.pdbx_description
1 polymer ?
#
loop_
_entity_poly.entity_id
_entity_poly.type
_entity_poly.pdbx_seq_one_letter_code
_entity_poly.pdbx_strand_id
1 'polypeptide(L)'
;MISICSISKSTSKENTVKTCELVLNRFTSRFGKQDLASISQEEILEFLLALTKNNKQATKRNSYSVLASIYNFIINTGLPALTNPCNTSVIRKIFKRPQVIQWNIVDKETVDEIIFRTMNTRNRLMLELMASDGMRVGEVLSLMPADIQERSLTIQNPKSGRVVETVYVPRKILVRLTSYTKAKDIDSKVILRHADLSTTQRYLGKVNDTETTRWIETSLTLELARKQYIQCGYINRTMRVGSVPFCKH
;
A
#
# COMPACT_ATOMS: atom_id res chain seq x y z
N MET A 1 8.48 22.74 -21.35
CA MET A 1 7.79 21.76 -20.50
C MET A 1 8.48 20.41 -20.64
N ILE A 2 9.46 20.14 -19.79
CA ILE A 2 10.19 18.86 -19.81
C ILE A 2 9.23 17.79 -19.29
N SER A 3 9.06 16.72 -20.07
CA SER A 3 8.29 15.52 -19.73
C SER A 3 8.98 14.75 -18.60
N ILE A 4 8.91 15.28 -17.36
CA ILE A 4 9.47 14.68 -16.14
C ILE A 4 8.81 13.33 -15.82
N CYS A 5 7.62 13.06 -16.38
CA CYS A 5 6.91 11.79 -16.19
C CYS A 5 7.56 10.60 -16.92
N SER A 6 8.52 10.83 -17.84
CA SER A 6 9.08 9.78 -18.70
C SER A 6 10.09 8.85 -18.00
N ILE A 7 10.74 9.29 -16.92
CA ILE A 7 11.94 8.59 -16.39
C ILE A 7 11.63 7.69 -15.18
N SER A 8 10.47 7.83 -14.52
CA SER A 8 10.08 6.94 -13.41
C SER A 8 9.18 5.75 -13.82
N LYS A 9 8.93 5.56 -15.11
CA LYS A 9 8.07 4.49 -15.64
C LYS A 9 8.61 3.08 -15.42
N SER A 10 9.90 2.90 -15.15
CA SER A 10 10.50 1.55 -15.10
C SER A 10 10.23 0.77 -13.81
N THR A 11 9.79 1.41 -12.72
CA THR A 11 9.61 0.71 -11.42
C THR A 11 8.42 1.17 -10.56
N SER A 12 7.70 2.23 -10.95
CA SER A 12 6.67 2.84 -10.11
C SER A 12 5.28 2.22 -10.32
N LYS A 13 4.60 1.84 -9.23
CA LYS A 13 3.21 1.33 -9.29
C LYS A 13 2.25 2.43 -9.76
N GLU A 14 1.21 2.05 -10.50
CA GLU A 14 0.22 2.96 -11.12
C GLU A 14 -0.36 4.01 -10.15
N ASN A 15 -0.61 3.62 -8.89
CA ASN A 15 -1.13 4.54 -7.87
C ASN A 15 -0.14 5.64 -7.46
N THR A 16 1.16 5.34 -7.49
CA THR A 16 2.22 6.34 -7.23
C THR A 16 2.26 7.33 -8.39
N VAL A 17 2.17 6.85 -9.63
CA VAL A 17 2.12 7.71 -10.83
C VAL A 17 0.91 8.64 -10.79
N LYS A 18 -0.28 8.11 -10.51
CA LYS A 18 -1.52 8.91 -10.36
C LYS A 18 -1.39 10.01 -9.31
N THR A 19 -0.72 9.72 -8.19
CA THR A 19 -0.48 10.72 -7.14
C THR A 19 0.47 11.82 -7.64
N CYS A 20 1.55 11.44 -8.32
CA CYS A 20 2.49 12.39 -8.91
C CYS A 20 1.81 13.28 -9.96
N GLU A 21 1.08 12.68 -10.90
CA GLU A 21 0.34 13.39 -11.96
C GLU A 21 -0.66 14.39 -11.38
N LEU A 22 -1.42 14.00 -10.36
CA LEU A 22 -2.38 14.90 -9.73
C LEU A 22 -1.71 16.16 -9.15
N VAL A 23 -0.60 15.98 -8.43
CA VAL A 23 0.15 17.11 -7.84
C VAL A 23 0.74 17.97 -8.95
N LEU A 24 1.36 17.35 -9.95
CA LEU A 24 2.05 18.03 -11.03
C LEU A 24 1.13 18.78 -11.98
N ASN A 25 0.00 18.20 -12.34
CA ASN A 25 -0.96 18.84 -13.21
C ASN A 25 -1.51 20.10 -12.52
N ARG A 26 -1.87 20.02 -11.24
CA ARG A 26 -2.32 21.17 -10.47
C ARG A 26 -1.24 22.22 -10.27
N PHE A 27 0.00 21.80 -10.05
CA PHE A 27 1.14 22.71 -9.95
C PHE A 27 1.37 23.46 -11.26
N THR A 28 1.38 22.75 -12.39
CA THR A 28 1.55 23.32 -13.73
C THR A 28 0.38 24.24 -14.10
N SER A 29 -0.86 23.91 -13.71
CA SER A 29 -2.00 24.80 -13.93
C SER A 29 -1.87 26.13 -13.17
N ARG A 30 -1.27 26.14 -11.97
CA ARG A 30 -1.11 27.36 -11.17
C ARG A 30 0.13 28.17 -11.57
N PHE A 31 1.26 27.51 -11.76
CA PHE A 31 2.56 28.16 -11.92
C PHE A 31 3.20 28.00 -13.31
N GLY A 32 2.54 27.31 -14.25
CA GLY A 32 3.14 26.94 -15.54
C GLY A 32 3.51 28.12 -16.46
N LYS A 33 3.07 29.33 -16.13
CA LYS A 33 3.43 30.58 -16.83
C LYS A 33 4.51 31.39 -16.11
N GLN A 34 4.81 31.09 -14.84
CA GLN A 34 5.86 31.73 -14.06
C GLN A 34 7.17 30.97 -14.24
N ASP A 35 8.29 31.68 -14.10
CA ASP A 35 9.60 31.05 -14.02
C ASP A 35 9.76 30.35 -12.67
N LEU A 36 10.37 29.15 -12.67
CA LEU A 36 10.52 28.34 -11.46
C LEU A 36 11.37 29.01 -10.38
N ALA A 37 12.34 29.85 -10.76
CA ALA A 37 13.16 30.59 -9.81
C ALA A 37 12.43 31.76 -9.15
N SER A 38 11.33 32.23 -9.76
CA SER A 38 10.51 33.32 -9.23
C SER A 38 9.50 32.90 -8.18
N ILE A 39 9.21 31.60 -8.08
CA ILE A 39 8.17 31.08 -7.17
C ILE A 39 8.68 31.12 -5.74
N SER A 40 7.99 31.86 -4.88
CA SER A 40 8.37 32.03 -3.48
C SER A 40 8.01 30.82 -2.61
N GLN A 41 8.56 30.80 -1.40
CA GLN A 41 8.26 29.77 -0.41
C GLN A 41 6.81 29.89 0.10
N GLU A 42 6.31 31.11 0.20
CA GLU A 42 4.94 31.45 0.62
C GLU A 42 3.93 30.95 -0.41
N GLU A 43 4.18 31.17 -1.70
CA GLU A 43 3.33 30.69 -2.79
C GLU A 43 3.25 29.16 -2.82
N ILE A 44 4.38 28.49 -2.58
CA ILE A 44 4.44 27.02 -2.50
C ILE A 44 3.68 26.51 -1.27
N LEU A 45 3.83 27.16 -0.13
CA LEU A 45 3.11 26.80 1.08
C LEU A 45 1.59 26.96 0.87
N GLU A 46 1.15 28.08 0.31
CA GLU A 46 -0.26 28.33 0.01
C GLU A 46 -0.81 27.28 -0.96
N PHE A 47 -0.07 26.97 -2.02
CA PHE A 47 -0.44 25.92 -2.97
C PHE A 47 -0.60 24.56 -2.30
N LEU A 48 0.37 24.13 -1.47
CA LEU A 48 0.31 22.83 -0.80
C LEU A 48 -0.83 22.77 0.23
N LEU A 49 -1.11 23.86 0.94
CA LEU A 49 -2.25 23.95 1.86
C LEU A 49 -3.58 23.85 1.13
N ALA A 50 -3.73 24.56 0.00
CA ALA A 50 -4.93 24.48 -0.84
C ALA A 50 -5.11 23.09 -1.45
N LEU A 51 -4.04 22.49 -1.97
CA LEU A 51 -4.04 21.15 -2.57
C LEU A 51 -4.45 20.06 -1.58
N THR A 52 -4.08 20.25 -0.30
CA THR A 52 -4.23 19.22 0.73
C THR A 52 -5.23 19.60 1.83
N LYS A 53 -6.14 20.53 1.51
CA LYS A 53 -7.24 20.90 2.40
C LYS A 53 -8.03 19.65 2.81
N ASN A 54 -8.26 19.48 4.10
CA ASN A 54 -8.96 18.33 4.70
C ASN A 54 -8.32 16.94 4.49
N ASN A 55 -7.10 16.86 3.96
CA ASN A 55 -6.40 15.59 3.81
C ASN A 55 -5.71 15.13 5.10
N LYS A 56 -5.63 13.81 5.28
CA LYS A 56 -4.83 13.18 6.35
C LYS A 56 -3.34 13.53 6.21
N GLN A 57 -2.61 13.52 7.32
CA GLN A 57 -1.19 13.88 7.35
C GLN A 57 -0.31 13.07 6.40
N ALA A 58 -0.62 11.78 6.19
CA ALA A 58 0.10 10.94 5.23
C ALA A 58 -0.03 11.46 3.79
N THR A 59 -1.24 11.82 3.38
CA THR A 59 -1.51 12.38 2.05
C THR A 59 -0.86 13.75 1.89
N LYS A 60 -0.94 14.61 2.92
CA LYS A 60 -0.22 15.88 2.98
C LYS A 60 1.28 15.70 2.74
N ARG A 61 1.91 14.79 3.51
CA ARG A 61 3.34 14.46 3.38
C ARG A 61 3.69 13.96 2.00
N ASN A 62 2.84 13.15 1.38
CA ASN A 62 3.07 12.59 0.05
C ASN A 62 3.03 13.66 -1.04
N SER A 63 2.02 14.54 -1.02
CA SER A 63 1.95 15.67 -1.97
C SER A 63 3.17 16.59 -1.86
N TYR A 64 3.59 16.90 -0.63
CA TYR A 64 4.84 17.62 -0.37
C TYR A 64 6.07 16.86 -0.89
N SER A 65 6.18 15.53 -0.67
CA SER A 65 7.30 14.72 -1.17
C SER A 65 7.45 14.86 -2.68
N VAL A 66 6.34 14.76 -3.41
CA VAL A 66 6.33 14.82 -4.88
C VAL A 66 6.92 16.15 -5.31
N LEU A 67 6.37 17.26 -4.82
CA LEU A 67 6.82 18.59 -5.22
C LEU A 67 8.29 18.83 -4.86
N ALA A 68 8.68 18.49 -3.62
CA ALA A 68 10.07 18.64 -3.18
C ALA A 68 11.05 17.81 -4.02
N SER A 69 10.66 16.59 -4.40
CA SER A 69 11.50 15.71 -5.24
C SER A 69 11.69 16.24 -6.64
N ILE A 70 10.71 16.97 -7.18
CA ILE A 70 10.76 17.53 -8.53
C ILE A 70 11.66 18.74 -8.58
N TYR A 71 11.58 19.63 -7.59
CA TYR A 71 12.57 20.71 -7.43
C TYR A 71 13.98 20.14 -7.28
N ASN A 72 14.18 19.13 -6.43
CA ASN A 72 15.49 18.48 -6.30
C ASN A 72 15.97 17.87 -7.62
N PHE A 73 15.08 17.25 -8.39
CA PHE A 73 15.42 16.71 -9.70
C PHE A 73 15.86 17.81 -10.66
N ILE A 74 15.13 18.92 -10.76
CA ILE A 74 15.45 20.05 -11.64
C ILE A 74 16.79 20.69 -11.24
N ILE A 75 17.01 20.88 -9.94
CA ILE A 75 18.26 21.42 -9.38
C ILE A 75 19.45 20.53 -9.79
N ASN A 76 19.30 19.21 -9.63
CA ASN A 76 20.38 18.26 -9.90
C ASN A 76 20.62 18.03 -11.40
N THR A 77 19.66 18.33 -12.28
CA THR A 77 19.74 18.00 -13.71
C THR A 77 20.04 19.19 -14.61
N GLY A 78 19.66 20.41 -14.24
CA GLY A 78 19.79 21.54 -15.16
C GLY A 78 19.85 22.94 -14.55
N LEU A 79 19.45 23.12 -13.29
CA LEU A 79 19.47 24.44 -12.65
C LEU A 79 20.05 24.39 -11.22
N PRO A 80 21.37 24.19 -11.03
CA PRO A 80 21.98 24.04 -9.71
C PRO A 80 21.85 25.28 -8.81
N ALA A 81 21.73 26.48 -9.42
CA ALA A 81 21.55 27.74 -8.70
C ALA A 81 20.12 27.91 -8.12
N LEU A 82 19.16 27.09 -8.55
CA LEU A 82 17.79 27.13 -8.03
C LEU A 82 17.77 26.62 -6.58
N THR A 83 17.15 27.40 -5.69
CA THR A 83 16.89 26.95 -4.32
C THR A 83 15.57 26.21 -4.28
N ASN A 84 15.51 25.06 -3.59
CA ASN A 84 14.25 24.35 -3.42
C ASN A 84 13.33 25.08 -2.42
N PRO A 85 12.21 25.67 -2.85
CA PRO A 85 11.32 26.43 -1.98
C PRO A 85 10.58 25.54 -0.97
N CYS A 86 10.61 24.21 -1.15
CA CYS A 86 10.02 23.24 -0.22
C CYS A 86 10.92 22.94 1.00
N ASN A 87 12.15 23.47 1.06
CA ASN A 87 13.12 23.13 2.10
C ASN A 87 12.98 23.95 3.39
N THR A 88 12.10 24.94 3.43
CA THR A 88 11.87 25.80 4.61
C THR A 88 11.44 24.97 5.82
N SER A 89 11.94 25.34 7.00
CA SER A 89 11.63 24.67 8.27
C SER A 89 10.13 24.65 8.58
N VAL A 90 9.40 25.71 8.23
CA VAL A 90 7.95 25.84 8.38
C VAL A 90 7.21 24.80 7.53
N ILE A 91 7.52 24.71 6.24
CA ILE A 91 6.90 23.75 5.31
C ILE A 91 7.21 22.31 5.79
N ARG A 92 8.46 22.03 6.15
CA ARG A 92 8.85 20.70 6.67
C ARG A 92 8.10 20.31 7.95
N LYS A 93 7.80 21.27 8.84
CA LYS A 93 7.02 21.03 10.07
C LYS A 93 5.55 20.75 9.77
N ILE A 94 4.92 21.52 8.87
CA ILE A 94 3.51 21.35 8.48
C ILE A 94 3.32 20.00 7.77
N PHE A 95 4.20 19.70 6.82
CA PHE A 95 4.19 18.47 6.03
C PHE A 95 5.11 17.41 6.62
N LYS A 96 5.16 17.30 7.96
CA LYS A 96 5.96 16.26 8.64
C LYS A 96 5.45 14.86 8.34
N ARG A 97 6.31 13.86 8.54
CA ARG A 97 5.89 12.45 8.46
C ARG A 97 4.75 12.20 9.47
N PRO A 98 3.70 11.47 9.08
CA PRO A 98 2.66 11.09 10.04
C PRO A 98 3.31 10.32 11.20
N GLN A 99 2.85 10.57 12.42
CA GLN A 99 3.29 9.79 13.57
C GLN A 99 2.90 8.33 13.35
N VAL A 100 3.77 7.42 13.79
CA VAL A 100 3.45 6.00 13.79
C VAL A 100 2.35 5.81 14.82
N ILE A 101 1.14 5.53 14.35
CA ILE A 101 0.03 5.18 15.23
C ILE A 101 0.41 3.84 15.87
N GLN A 102 0.52 3.82 17.21
CA GLN A 102 0.64 2.59 17.97
C GLN A 102 -0.75 1.98 18.03
N TRP A 103 -0.92 0.80 17.44
CA TRP A 103 -2.21 0.12 17.39
C TRP A 103 -2.29 -0.92 18.50
N ASN A 104 -3.48 -1.08 19.05
CA ASN A 104 -3.77 -2.21 19.92
C ASN A 104 -3.70 -3.48 19.08
N ILE A 105 -2.86 -4.42 19.51
CA ILE A 105 -2.75 -5.74 18.87
C ILE A 105 -4.08 -6.46 19.10
N VAL A 106 -4.73 -6.87 18.01
CA VAL A 106 -5.89 -7.75 18.09
C VAL A 106 -5.38 -9.16 18.37
N ASP A 107 -5.96 -9.78 19.38
CA ASP A 107 -5.70 -11.17 19.78
C ASP A 107 -6.15 -12.15 18.68
N LYS A 108 -5.52 -13.32 18.68
CA LYS A 108 -5.75 -14.34 17.65
C LYS A 108 -7.18 -14.87 17.73
N GLU A 109 -7.72 -15.00 18.94
CA GLU A 109 -9.05 -15.52 19.23
C GLU A 109 -10.13 -14.65 18.60
N THR A 110 -10.02 -13.33 18.75
CA THR A 110 -10.91 -12.35 18.08
C THR A 110 -10.82 -12.47 16.56
N VAL A 111 -9.63 -12.62 15.99
CA VAL A 111 -9.46 -12.79 14.53
C VAL A 111 -10.10 -14.11 14.04
N ASP A 112 -9.92 -15.19 14.80
CA ASP A 112 -10.51 -16.49 14.48
C ASP A 112 -12.04 -16.47 14.58
N GLU A 113 -12.60 -15.80 15.60
CA GLU A 113 -14.05 -15.60 15.76
C GLU A 113 -14.64 -14.82 14.58
N ILE A 114 -13.97 -13.74 14.19
CA ILE A 114 -14.31 -12.91 13.03
C ILE A 114 -14.38 -13.76 11.75
N ILE A 115 -13.34 -14.55 11.49
CA ILE A 115 -13.27 -15.44 10.34
C ILE A 115 -14.41 -16.46 10.40
N PHE A 116 -14.66 -17.03 11.58
CA PHE A 116 -15.68 -18.03 11.79
C PHE A 116 -17.11 -17.51 11.54
N ARG A 117 -17.43 -16.30 12.05
CA ARG A 117 -18.72 -15.64 11.86
C ARG A 117 -18.97 -15.15 10.42
N THR A 118 -17.93 -15.09 9.58
CA THR A 118 -18.06 -14.65 8.19
C THR A 118 -18.80 -15.69 7.35
N MET A 119 -20.06 -15.42 7.02
CA MET A 119 -20.95 -16.35 6.30
C MET A 119 -20.59 -16.50 4.81
N ASN A 120 -20.10 -15.44 4.17
CA ASN A 120 -19.77 -15.49 2.75
C ASN A 120 -18.45 -16.25 2.54
N THR A 121 -18.50 -17.40 1.88
CA THR A 121 -17.33 -18.29 1.65
C THR A 121 -16.16 -17.57 0.98
N ARG A 122 -16.41 -16.67 0.02
CA ARG A 122 -15.34 -15.91 -0.67
C ARG A 122 -14.65 -14.98 0.33
N ASN A 123 -15.42 -14.19 1.07
CA ASN A 123 -14.88 -13.22 2.01
C ASN A 123 -14.15 -13.92 3.16
N ARG A 124 -14.69 -15.05 3.62
CA ARG A 124 -14.05 -15.88 4.64
C ARG A 124 -12.69 -16.41 4.17
N LEU A 125 -12.58 -16.90 2.93
CA LEU A 125 -11.31 -17.31 2.33
C LEU A 125 -10.32 -16.14 2.21
N MET A 126 -10.80 -14.94 1.86
CA MET A 126 -9.95 -13.75 1.84
C MET A 126 -9.37 -13.43 3.22
N LEU A 127 -10.20 -13.45 4.27
CA LEU A 127 -9.77 -13.18 5.65
C LEU A 127 -8.80 -14.25 6.16
N GLU A 128 -9.06 -15.53 5.87
CA GLU A 128 -8.17 -16.65 6.24
C GLU A 128 -6.79 -16.52 5.61
N LEU A 129 -6.71 -16.14 4.33
CA LEU A 129 -5.44 -15.92 3.63
C LEU A 129 -4.69 -14.70 4.17
N MET A 130 -5.40 -13.62 4.50
CA MET A 130 -4.79 -12.43 5.11
C MET A 130 -4.28 -12.71 6.54
N ALA A 131 -5.03 -13.47 7.34
CA ALA A 131 -4.67 -13.79 8.72
C ALA A 131 -3.54 -14.84 8.82
N SER A 132 -3.47 -15.80 7.90
CA SER A 132 -2.53 -16.94 8.02
C SER A 132 -1.10 -16.63 7.58
N ASP A 133 -0.90 -15.85 6.51
CA ASP A 133 0.45 -15.51 5.99
C ASP A 133 0.71 -14.00 5.96
N GLY A 134 -0.24 -13.18 6.43
CA GLY A 134 -0.12 -11.74 6.30
C GLY A 134 -0.11 -11.32 4.84
N MET A 135 -0.83 -12.01 3.95
CA MET A 135 -0.95 -11.58 2.56
C MET A 135 -1.61 -10.20 2.49
N ARG A 136 -1.15 -9.34 1.59
CA ARG A 136 -1.83 -8.05 1.35
C ARG A 136 -3.13 -8.34 0.66
N VAL A 137 -4.17 -7.57 0.96
CA VAL A 137 -5.45 -7.68 0.27
C VAL A 137 -5.29 -7.59 -1.27
N GLY A 138 -4.38 -6.75 -1.75
CA GLY A 138 -4.09 -6.65 -3.19
C GLY A 138 -3.44 -7.90 -3.79
N GLU A 139 -2.63 -8.64 -3.01
CA GLU A 139 -2.02 -9.91 -3.41
C GLU A 139 -3.09 -11.02 -3.43
N VAL A 140 -3.97 -11.07 -2.43
CA VAL A 140 -5.10 -12.00 -2.35
C VAL A 140 -6.09 -11.80 -3.51
N LEU A 141 -6.40 -10.54 -3.81
CA LEU A 141 -7.30 -10.14 -4.90
C LEU A 141 -6.68 -10.31 -6.29
N SER A 142 -5.42 -10.70 -6.41
CA SER A 142 -4.78 -11.03 -7.70
C SER A 142 -4.55 -12.52 -7.91
N LEU A 143 -4.85 -13.37 -6.92
CA LEU A 143 -4.61 -14.81 -7.00
C LEU A 143 -5.41 -15.48 -8.12
N MET A 144 -4.73 -16.29 -8.92
CA MET A 144 -5.30 -17.12 -9.97
C MET A 144 -5.20 -18.61 -9.60
N PRO A 145 -6.00 -19.50 -10.24
CA PRO A 145 -5.91 -20.94 -10.04
C PRO A 145 -4.50 -21.49 -10.25
N ALA A 146 -3.78 -20.97 -11.25
CA ALA A 146 -2.41 -21.34 -11.58
C ALA A 146 -1.39 -21.01 -10.47
N ASP A 147 -1.72 -20.09 -9.56
CA ASP A 147 -0.84 -19.72 -8.45
C ASP A 147 -0.91 -20.71 -7.28
N ILE A 148 -1.93 -21.60 -7.27
CA ILE A 148 -2.15 -22.58 -6.20
C ILE A 148 -1.25 -23.79 -6.42
N GLN A 149 -0.35 -24.04 -5.47
CA GLN A 149 0.47 -25.26 -5.39
C GLN A 149 -0.04 -26.16 -4.26
N GLU A 150 0.50 -27.38 -4.15
CA GLU A 150 0.09 -28.36 -3.14
C GLU A 150 0.26 -27.84 -1.69
N ARG A 151 1.28 -27.00 -1.45
CA ARG A 151 1.67 -26.54 -0.10
C ARG A 151 1.90 -25.04 0.00
N SER A 152 1.70 -24.31 -1.09
CA SER A 152 2.08 -22.90 -1.21
C SER A 152 1.24 -22.16 -2.24
N LEU A 153 1.24 -20.84 -2.12
CA LEU A 153 0.74 -19.91 -3.13
C LEU A 153 1.91 -19.16 -3.75
N THR A 154 1.81 -18.91 -5.05
CA THR A 154 2.79 -18.10 -5.78
C THR A 154 2.23 -16.69 -5.96
N ILE A 155 2.93 -15.67 -5.47
CA ILE A 155 2.56 -14.28 -5.70
C ILE A 155 3.45 -13.73 -6.81
N GLN A 156 2.82 -13.32 -7.91
CA GLN A 156 3.48 -12.62 -9.00
C GLN A 156 3.55 -11.11 -8.71
N ASN A 157 4.71 -10.50 -8.95
CA ASN A 157 4.97 -9.06 -8.77
C ASN A 157 4.49 -8.48 -7.41
N PRO A 158 4.85 -9.12 -6.28
CA PRO A 158 4.49 -8.64 -4.95
C PRO A 158 4.91 -7.19 -4.70
N LYS A 159 4.25 -6.53 -3.74
CA LYS A 159 4.58 -5.14 -3.38
C LYS A 159 5.98 -5.00 -2.75
N SER A 160 6.66 -6.10 -2.46
CA SER A 160 8.08 -6.15 -2.05
C SER A 160 9.04 -5.76 -3.18
N GLY A 161 8.60 -5.74 -4.45
CA GLY A 161 9.46 -5.46 -5.61
C GLY A 161 10.20 -6.69 -6.15
N ARG A 162 9.93 -7.87 -5.60
CA ARG A 162 10.39 -9.16 -6.16
C ARG A 162 9.56 -9.53 -7.38
N VAL A 163 10.13 -10.36 -8.26
CA VAL A 163 9.41 -10.90 -9.43
C VAL A 163 8.37 -11.94 -8.99
N VAL A 164 8.78 -12.86 -8.11
CA VAL A 164 7.94 -13.92 -7.56
C VAL A 164 8.22 -14.08 -6.06
N GLU A 165 7.18 -14.35 -5.27
CA GLU A 165 7.29 -14.66 -3.85
C GLU A 165 6.38 -15.83 -3.50
N THR A 166 6.94 -16.86 -2.86
CA THR A 166 6.19 -18.05 -2.43
C THR A 166 5.73 -17.89 -0.99
N VAL A 167 4.47 -18.25 -0.78
CA VAL A 167 3.75 -18.10 0.48
C VAL A 167 3.29 -19.48 0.95
N TYR A 168 3.67 -19.86 2.17
CA TYR A 168 3.27 -21.15 2.72
C TYR A 168 1.96 -20.99 3.51
N VAL A 169 0.94 -21.73 3.10
CA VAL A 169 -0.41 -21.66 3.68
C VAL A 169 -0.81 -23.03 4.22
N PRO A 170 -1.53 -23.12 5.35
CA PRO A 170 -2.09 -24.38 5.82
C PRO A 170 -2.87 -25.13 4.74
N ARG A 171 -2.62 -26.43 4.59
CA ARG A 171 -3.27 -27.29 3.58
C ARG A 171 -4.79 -27.20 3.59
N LYS A 172 -5.40 -27.06 4.77
CA LYS A 172 -6.86 -26.94 4.92
C LYS A 172 -7.42 -25.73 4.14
N ILE A 173 -6.69 -24.61 4.12
CA ILE A 173 -7.09 -23.40 3.39
C ILE A 173 -6.92 -23.62 1.88
N LEU A 174 -5.81 -24.24 1.45
CA LEU A 174 -5.56 -24.54 0.03
C LEU A 174 -6.61 -25.49 -0.55
N VAL A 175 -7.02 -26.52 0.21
CA VAL A 175 -8.10 -27.43 -0.20
C VAL A 175 -9.41 -26.66 -0.37
N ARG A 176 -9.79 -25.82 0.60
CA ARG A 176 -11.02 -25.01 0.51
C ARG A 176 -10.98 -24.00 -0.64
N LEU A 177 -9.82 -23.38 -0.88
CA LEU A 177 -9.61 -22.47 -2.00
C LEU A 177 -9.76 -23.21 -3.33
N THR A 178 -9.15 -24.39 -3.48
CA THR A 178 -9.25 -25.22 -4.68
C THR A 178 -10.69 -25.68 -4.94
N SER A 179 -11.39 -26.13 -3.89
CA SER A 179 -12.81 -26.51 -3.99
C SER A 179 -13.69 -25.32 -4.39
N TYR A 180 -13.41 -24.12 -3.87
CA TYR A 180 -14.11 -22.90 -4.25
C TYR A 180 -13.89 -22.55 -5.73
N THR A 181 -12.63 -22.62 -6.20
CA THR A 181 -12.26 -22.38 -7.60
C THR A 181 -13.00 -23.32 -8.54
N LYS A 182 -13.03 -24.62 -8.23
CA LYS A 182 -13.77 -25.64 -9.02
C LYS A 182 -15.27 -25.40 -9.01
N ALA A 183 -15.85 -25.10 -7.84
CA ALA A 183 -17.30 -24.85 -7.70
C ALA A 183 -17.76 -23.57 -8.43
N LYS A 184 -16.84 -22.66 -8.73
CA LYS A 184 -17.10 -21.42 -9.46
C LYS A 184 -16.65 -21.45 -10.92
N ASP A 185 -16.15 -22.59 -11.40
CA ASP A 185 -15.68 -22.77 -12.78
C ASP A 185 -14.66 -21.70 -13.20
N ILE A 186 -13.70 -21.44 -12.31
CA ILE A 186 -12.67 -20.43 -12.51
C ILE A 186 -11.40 -21.13 -13.00
N ASP A 187 -11.14 -21.10 -14.30
CA ASP A 187 -9.96 -21.76 -14.88
C ASP A 187 -8.78 -20.80 -15.14
N SER A 188 -9.07 -19.57 -15.57
CA SER A 188 -8.06 -18.60 -16.03
C SER A 188 -8.29 -17.18 -15.52
N LYS A 189 -9.19 -17.01 -14.55
CA LYS A 189 -9.54 -15.70 -13.98
C LYS A 189 -9.14 -15.62 -12.51
N VAL A 190 -9.11 -14.40 -11.98
CA VAL A 190 -8.83 -14.15 -10.57
C VAL A 190 -9.90 -14.82 -9.69
N ILE A 191 -9.47 -15.55 -8.66
CA ILE A 191 -10.34 -16.39 -7.82
C ILE A 191 -11.29 -15.55 -6.95
N LEU A 192 -10.77 -14.48 -6.34
CA LEU A 192 -11.44 -13.75 -5.26
C LEU A 192 -11.89 -12.34 -5.66
N ARG A 193 -11.86 -11.98 -6.95
CA ARG A 193 -12.24 -10.63 -7.40
C ARG A 193 -13.75 -10.42 -7.36
N HIS A 194 -14.17 -9.24 -6.91
CA HIS A 194 -15.53 -8.75 -7.15
C HIS A 194 -15.62 -8.08 -8.53
N ALA A 195 -16.81 -7.98 -9.10
CA ALA A 195 -17.06 -7.13 -10.27
C ALA A 195 -16.80 -5.62 -10.00
N ASP A 196 -16.75 -5.18 -8.74
CA ASP A 196 -16.48 -3.79 -8.37
C ASP A 196 -15.67 -3.70 -7.06
N LEU A 197 -14.58 -2.93 -7.07
CA LEU A 197 -13.72 -2.69 -5.91
C LEU A 197 -14.49 -1.98 -4.78
N SER A 198 -15.51 -1.18 -5.16
CA SER A 198 -16.42 -0.50 -4.23
C SER A 198 -17.19 -1.50 -3.36
N THR A 199 -17.49 -2.70 -3.85
CA THR A 199 -18.27 -3.68 -3.08
C THR A 199 -17.45 -4.27 -1.95
N THR A 200 -16.13 -4.43 -2.13
CA THR A 200 -15.23 -4.86 -1.05
C THR A 200 -15.13 -3.78 0.04
N GLN A 201 -15.10 -2.50 -0.34
CA GLN A 201 -15.17 -1.35 0.59
C GLN A 201 -16.58 -1.14 1.19
N ARG A 202 -17.65 -1.52 0.48
CA ARG A 202 -19.06 -1.43 0.92
C ARG A 202 -19.46 -2.61 1.82
N TYR A 203 -18.85 -3.79 1.65
CA TYR A 203 -18.96 -4.91 2.60
C TYR A 203 -18.20 -4.61 3.90
N LEU A 204 -17.14 -3.80 3.82
CA LEU A 204 -16.50 -3.15 4.98
C LEU A 204 -17.34 -2.00 5.58
N GLY A 205 -18.47 -1.63 4.97
CA GLY A 205 -19.33 -0.51 5.38
C GLY A 205 -20.82 -0.86 5.56
N LYS A 206 -21.16 -2.15 5.64
CA LYS A 206 -22.52 -2.65 5.95
C LYS A 206 -22.51 -3.61 7.13
N VAL A 207 -21.63 -3.37 8.09
CA VAL A 207 -21.67 -3.93 9.44
C VAL A 207 -21.91 -2.74 10.38
N ASN A 208 -22.60 -2.96 11.49
CA ASN A 208 -22.99 -1.92 12.47
C ASN A 208 -21.86 -0.90 12.73
N ASP A 209 -22.14 0.40 12.77
CA ASP A 209 -21.14 1.49 12.70
C ASP A 209 -20.03 1.42 13.80
N THR A 210 -20.35 0.86 14.97
CA THR A 210 -19.37 0.60 16.04
C THR A 210 -18.45 -0.56 15.74
N GLU A 211 -18.99 -1.62 15.14
CA GLU A 211 -18.22 -2.75 14.66
C GLU A 211 -17.40 -2.33 13.44
N THR A 212 -17.97 -1.64 12.45
CA THR A 212 -17.25 -1.21 11.24
C THR A 212 -16.03 -0.35 11.54
N THR A 213 -16.11 0.51 12.54
CA THR A 213 -14.94 1.27 13.01
C THR A 213 -13.88 0.32 13.57
N ARG A 214 -14.30 -0.64 14.42
CA ARG A 214 -13.45 -1.76 14.86
C ARG A 214 -12.93 -2.60 13.71
N TRP A 215 -13.67 -2.86 12.64
CA TRP A 215 -13.34 -3.77 11.53
C TRP A 215 -12.48 -3.13 10.44
N ILE A 216 -12.62 -1.83 10.22
CA ILE A 216 -11.70 -1.01 9.43
C ILE A 216 -10.40 -0.88 10.22
N GLU A 217 -10.49 -0.63 11.53
CA GLU A 217 -9.35 -0.76 12.43
C GLU A 217 -8.80 -2.18 12.43
N THR A 218 -9.62 -3.25 12.36
CA THR A 218 -9.22 -4.67 12.34
C THR A 218 -8.50 -5.02 11.05
N SER A 219 -9.00 -4.57 9.90
CA SER A 219 -8.42 -4.82 8.58
C SER A 219 -7.16 -3.97 8.35
N LEU A 220 -7.14 -2.74 8.85
CA LEU A 220 -5.89 -1.98 9.00
C LEU A 220 -4.97 -2.68 10.00
N THR A 221 -5.45 -3.21 11.13
CA THR A 221 -4.65 -4.01 12.07
C THR A 221 -4.30 -5.37 11.52
N LEU A 222 -4.91 -5.92 10.47
CA LEU A 222 -4.44 -7.15 9.83
C LEU A 222 -3.30 -6.81 8.88
N GLU A 223 -3.39 -5.70 8.14
CA GLU A 223 -2.29 -5.17 7.33
C GLU A 223 -1.14 -4.61 8.21
N LEU A 224 -1.41 -4.22 9.45
CA LEU A 224 -0.43 -3.70 10.42
C LEU A 224 0.06 -4.79 11.40
N ALA A 225 -0.78 -5.75 11.79
CA ALA A 225 -0.37 -6.99 12.45
C ALA A 225 0.51 -7.77 11.49
N ARG A 226 0.25 -7.78 10.19
CA ARG A 226 1.24 -8.23 9.20
C ARG A 226 2.60 -7.52 9.39
N LYS A 227 2.63 -6.19 9.56
CA LYS A 227 3.90 -5.46 9.80
C LYS A 227 4.55 -5.84 11.14
N GLN A 228 3.75 -6.06 12.18
CA GLN A 228 4.21 -6.42 13.54
C GLN A 228 4.62 -7.90 13.66
N TYR A 229 3.87 -8.84 13.07
CA TYR A 229 4.16 -10.28 13.03
C TYR A 229 5.41 -10.60 12.18
N ILE A 230 5.68 -9.82 11.13
CA ILE A 230 6.97 -9.84 10.41
C ILE A 230 8.10 -9.33 11.32
N GLN A 231 7.85 -8.31 12.15
CA GLN A 231 8.84 -7.72 13.05
C GLN A 231 9.11 -8.59 14.30
N CYS A 232 8.12 -9.36 14.77
CA CYS A 232 8.22 -10.29 15.90
C CYS A 232 8.63 -11.72 15.49
N GLY A 233 8.93 -11.99 14.22
CA GLY A 233 9.48 -13.28 13.76
C GLY A 233 8.49 -14.45 13.68
N TYR A 234 7.18 -14.19 13.79
CA TYR A 234 6.14 -15.24 13.74
C TYR A 234 5.70 -15.61 12.31
N ILE A 235 6.16 -14.88 11.29
CA ILE A 235 5.95 -15.19 9.87
C ILE A 235 7.31 -15.27 9.18
N ASN A 236 7.65 -16.44 8.61
CA ASN A 236 8.89 -16.70 7.87
C ASN A 236 8.88 -16.07 6.46
N ARG A 237 8.60 -14.77 6.33
CA ARG A 237 8.72 -14.04 5.05
C ARG A 237 10.07 -13.36 4.84
N THR A 238 11.10 -13.82 5.55
CA THR A 238 12.51 -13.48 5.27
C THR A 238 13.38 -14.73 5.37
N MET A 239 13.50 -15.49 4.27
CA MET A 239 14.83 -16.04 3.97
C MET A 239 15.71 -14.84 3.60
N ARG A 240 16.50 -14.36 4.57
CA ARG A 240 17.74 -13.66 4.28
C ARG A 240 18.68 -14.72 3.71
N VAL A 241 19.02 -14.64 2.43
CA VAL A 241 20.21 -15.31 1.91
C VAL A 241 21.14 -14.19 1.43
N GLY A 242 22.23 -14.02 2.18
CA GLY A 242 23.22 -12.97 1.96
C GLY A 242 24.04 -12.70 3.23
N SER A 243 24.97 -13.61 3.54
CA SER A 243 26.25 -13.44 4.27
C SER A 243 26.26 -12.77 5.66
N VAL A 244 26.65 -13.52 6.71
CA VAL A 244 27.98 -13.53 7.39
C VAL A 244 27.97 -14.69 8.42
N PRO A 245 29.02 -15.53 8.53
CA PRO A 245 29.05 -16.65 9.46
C PRO A 245 29.09 -16.17 10.92
N PHE A 246 28.21 -16.73 11.75
CA PHE A 246 28.28 -16.61 13.20
C PHE A 246 29.51 -17.39 13.69
N CYS A 247 30.55 -16.68 14.12
CA CYS A 247 31.64 -17.28 14.87
C CYS A 247 31.15 -17.60 16.29
N LYS A 248 31.37 -18.84 16.71
CA LYS A 248 31.14 -19.33 18.07
C LYS A 248 32.11 -18.67 19.04
N HIS A 249 31.63 -18.30 20.22
CA HIS A 249 32.09 -18.81 21.52
C HIS A 249 31.04 -18.55 22.58
#